data_AF-A0A7X9HWY2-F1
#
_entry.id   AF-A0A7X9HWY2-F1
#
_cell.length_a   1.000
_cell.length_b   1.000
_cell.length_c   1.000
_cell.angle_alpha   90.00
_cell.angle_beta   90.00
_cell.angle_gamma   90.00
#
_symmetry.space_group_name_H-M   'P 1'
#
loop_
_entity.id
_entity.type
_entity.pdbx_description
1 polymer ?
#
loop_
_entity_poly.entity_id
_entity_poly.type
_entity_poly.pdbx_seq_one_letter_code
_entity_poly.pdbx_strand_id
1 'polypeptide(L)' 'LNGSRRKRVAMGSGTTVAEVNTLYKQYLEMKKMVEKMKKGGIKSILRNLKGSF' A
#
# COMPACT_ATOMS: atom_id res chain seq x y z
N LEU A 1 1.01 -1.50 11.69
CA LEU A 1 0.15 -2.45 12.43
C LEU A 1 1.05 -3.29 13.35
N ASN A 2 0.89 -3.21 14.68
CA ASN A 2 1.71 -3.99 15.63
C ASN A 2 1.23 -5.45 15.73
N GLY A 3 2.04 -6.33 16.33
CA GLY A 3 1.77 -7.78 16.41
C GLY A 3 0.46 -8.12 17.15
N SER A 4 0.20 -7.46 18.29
CA SER A 4 -1.03 -7.65 19.07
C SER A 4 -2.29 -7.34 18.25
N ARG A 5 -2.28 -6.26 17.47
CA ARG A 5 -3.40 -5.92 16.58
C ARG A 5 -3.61 -6.94 15.48
N ARG A 6 -2.55 -7.50 14.88
CA ARG A 6 -2.67 -8.57 13.87
C ARG A 6 -3.29 -9.83 14.46
N LYS A 7 -2.88 -10.22 15.67
CA LYS A 7 -3.46 -11.36 16.37
C LYS A 7 -4.95 -11.17 16.63
N ARG A 8 -5.37 -9.98 17.07
CA ARG A 8 -6.79 -9.67 17.27
C ARG A 8 -7.59 -9.72 15.97
N VAL A 9 -7.08 -9.16 14.88
CA VAL A 9 -7.74 -9.22 13.57
C VAL A 9 -7.89 -10.66 13.12
N ALA A 10 -6.81 -11.44 13.12
CA ALA A 10 -6.80 -12.85 12.78
C ALA A 10 -7.86 -13.64 13.58
N MET A 11 -7.88 -13.49 14.91
CA MET A 11 -8.88 -14.13 15.78
C MET A 11 -10.31 -13.67 15.48
N GLY A 12 -10.52 -12.37 15.23
CA GLY A 12 -11.85 -11.81 14.95
C GLY A 12 -12.39 -12.12 13.56
N SER A 13 -11.51 -12.36 12.58
CA SER A 13 -11.90 -12.71 11.20
C SER A 13 -11.82 -14.20 10.89
N GLY A 14 -11.42 -15.05 11.84
CA GLY A 14 -11.25 -16.49 11.62
C GLY A 14 -10.12 -16.83 10.65
N THR A 15 -9.11 -15.98 10.55
CA THR A 15 -7.94 -16.16 9.66
C THR A 15 -6.65 -16.29 10.47
N THR A 16 -5.56 -16.62 9.80
CA THR A 16 -4.23 -16.71 10.42
C THR A 16 -3.51 -15.36 10.42
N VAL A 17 -2.56 -15.19 11.35
CA VAL A 17 -1.70 -14.00 11.38
C VAL A 17 -0.84 -13.89 10.11
N ALA A 18 -0.50 -15.01 9.48
CA ALA A 18 0.25 -15.04 8.23
C ALA A 18 -0.55 -14.44 7.07
N GLU A 19 -1.82 -14.82 6.92
CA GLU A 19 -2.71 -14.26 5.90
C GLU A 19 -2.93 -12.76 6.10
N VAL A 20 -3.12 -12.33 7.35
CA VAL A 20 -3.22 -10.89 7.69
C VAL A 20 -1.94 -10.13 7.30
N ASN A 21 -0.77 -10.75 7.46
CA ASN A 21 0.50 -10.14 7.05
C ASN A 21 0.61 -10.00 5.52
N THR A 22 0.21 -11.02 4.77
CA THR A 22 0.22 -10.99 3.30
C THR A 22 -0.71 -9.88 2.78
N LEU A 23 -1.94 -9.83 3.28
CA LEU A 23 -2.90 -8.78 2.91
C LEU A 23 -2.40 -7.39 3.28
N TYR A 24 -1.81 -7.25 4.46
CA TYR A 24 -1.25 -5.97 4.91
C TYR A 24 -0.12 -5.47 4.01
N LYS A 25 0.75 -6.38 3.52
CA LYS A 25 1.80 -6.03 2.56
C LYS A 25 1.22 -5.55 1.23
N GLN A 26 0.27 -6.29 0.67
CA GLN A 26 -0.43 -5.91 -0.57
C GLN A 26 -1.10 -4.54 -0.44
N TYR A 27 -1.76 -4.28 0.69
CA TYR A 27 -2.34 -2.97 0.98
C TYR A 27 -1.29 -1.86 1.03
N LEU A 28 -0.13 -2.09 1.67
CA LEU A 28 0.94 -1.08 1.75
C LEU A 28 1.53 -0.76 0.37
N GLU A 29 1.69 -1.76 -0.49
CA GLU A 29 2.14 -1.57 -1.87
C GLU A 29 1.15 -0.72 -2.66
N MET A 30 -0.14 -1.08 -2.60
CA MET A 30 -1.19 -0.32 -3.27
C MET A 30 -1.30 1.10 -2.72
N LYS A 31 -1.23 1.27 -1.39
CA LYS A 31 -1.19 2.59 -0.75
C LYS A 31 0.00 3.41 -1.26
N LYS A 32 1.19 2.82 -1.36
CA LYS A 32 2.39 3.49 -1.88
C LYS A 32 2.19 3.91 -3.35
N MET A 33 1.57 3.06 -4.16
CA MET A 33 1.24 3.36 -5.56
C MET A 33 0.25 4.52 -5.66
N VAL A 34 -0.85 4.48 -4.89
CA VAL A 34 -1.84 5.57 -4.85
C VAL A 34 -1.21 6.87 -4.36
N GLU A 35 -0.36 6.84 -3.34
CA GLU A 35 0.36 8.03 -2.86
C GLU A 35 1.35 8.59 -3.89
N LYS A 36 2.07 7.73 -4.62
CA LYS A 36 2.93 8.15 -5.73
C LYS A 36 2.11 8.78 -6.86
N MET A 37 0.96 8.20 -7.19
CA MET A 37 0.04 8.74 -8.19
C MET A 37 -0.57 10.07 -7.75
N LYS A 38 -0.87 10.25 -6.46
CA LYS A 38 -1.36 11.53 -5.91
C LYS A 38 -0.28 12.60 -5.86
N LYS A 39 0.89 12.30 -5.29
CA LYS A 39 2.01 13.26 -5.13
C LYS A 39 2.69 13.61 -6.44
N GLY A 40 2.77 12.64 -7.35
CA GLY A 40 3.39 12.76 -8.65
C GLY A 40 2.38 12.60 -9.76
N GLY A 41 1.16 13.14 -9.64
CA GLY A 41 0.08 13.02 -10.64
C GLY A 41 0.49 13.41 -12.06
N ILE A 42 -0.45 13.56 -12.99
CA ILE A 42 -0.16 13.91 -14.40
C ILE A 42 0.97 14.95 -14.56
N LYS A 43 1.14 15.89 -13.62
CA LYS A 43 2.28 16.81 -13.47
C LYS A 43 3.71 16.23 -13.35
N SER A 44 3.95 15.04 -12.80
CA SER A 44 5.28 14.40 -12.78
C SER A 44 5.56 13.64 -14.08
N ILE A 45 4.53 12.99 -14.62
CA ILE A 45 4.56 12.35 -15.94
C ILE A 45 4.77 13.42 -17.02
N LEU A 46 4.03 14.54 -16.97
CA LEU A 46 4.21 15.70 -17.84
C LEU A 46 5.57 16.38 -17.64
N ARG A 47 6.14 16.40 -16.43
CA ARG A 47 7.50 16.93 -16.23
C ARG A 47 8.56 16.03 -16.85
N ASN A 48 8.43 14.71 -16.71
CA ASN A 48 9.33 13.75 -17.35
C ASN A 48 9.17 13.74 -18.88
N LEU A 49 7.95 13.95 -19.40
CA LEU A 49 7.70 14.11 -20.83
C LEU A 49 8.22 15.46 -21.37
N LYS A 50 8.03 16.55 -20.63
CA LYS A 50 8.52 17.89 -21.02
C LYS A 50 10.04 18.03 -20.89
N GLY A 51 10.71 17.21 -20.09
CA GLY A 51 12.17 17.14 -20.00
C GLY A 51 12.83 16.19 -21.01
N SER A 52 12.03 15.54 -21.87
CA SER A 52 12.50 14.61 -22.91
C SER A 52 12.48 15.22 -24.32
N PHE A 53 12.20 16.53 -24.43
CA PHE A 53 12.27 17.35 -25.65
C PHE A 53 13.17 18.56 -25.41
#